data_AF-A0A3B9Z790-F1
#
_entry.id   AF-A0A3B9Z790-F1
#
_cell.length_a   1.000
_cell.length_b   1.000
_cell.length_c   1.000
_cell.angle_alpha   90.00
_cell.angle_beta   90.00
_cell.angle_gamma   90.00
#
_symmetry.space_group_name_H-M   'P 1'
#
loop_
_entity.id
_entity.type
_entity.pdbx_description
1 polymer ?
#
loop_
_entity_poly.entity_id
_entity_poly.type
_entity_poly.pdbx_seq_one_letter_code
_entity_poly.pdbx_strand_id
1 'polypeptide(L)'
;ITKKDMFNGIIATLTENFGDDVAEYVEFLEGEVAALDKRAEKEKERRAAKKAEGDELKDAVKAAIGEKPATAEEIANALEPDFPEITKAKVTYRATALVKEGEIFKVTIKNEEGKKAVAYTTEAPAEDEE
;
A
#
# COMPACT_ATOMS: atom_id res chain seq x y z
N ILE A 1 -9.72 -0.83 -24.30
CA ILE A 1 -9.05 -1.93 -25.05
C ILE A 1 -7.62 -2.00 -24.53
N THR A 2 -7.21 -3.14 -24.00
CA THR A 2 -5.83 -3.35 -23.51
C THR A 2 -4.88 -3.69 -24.66
N LYS A 3 -3.57 -3.58 -24.44
CA LYS A 3 -2.55 -3.98 -25.44
C LYS A 3 -2.68 -5.48 -25.80
N LYS A 4 -3.04 -6.31 -24.82
CA LYS A 4 -3.34 -7.74 -25.02
C LYS A 4 -4.55 -7.94 -25.92
N ASP A 5 -5.63 -7.20 -25.70
CA ASP A 5 -6.84 -7.26 -26.55
C ASP A 5 -6.53 -6.85 -28.00
N MET A 6 -5.65 -5.85 -28.18
CA MET A 6 -5.18 -5.45 -29.51
C MET A 6 -4.37 -6.55 -30.19
N PHE A 7 -3.40 -7.17 -29.51
CA PHE A 7 -2.59 -8.24 -30.10
C PHE A 7 -3.44 -9.47 -30.45
N ASN A 8 -4.36 -9.86 -29.57
CA ASN A 8 -5.30 -10.96 -29.87
C ASN A 8 -6.19 -10.63 -31.08
N GLY A 9 -6.65 -9.38 -31.22
CA GLY A 9 -7.42 -8.95 -32.39
C GLY A 9 -6.59 -8.94 -33.68
N ILE A 10 -5.32 -8.56 -33.60
CA ILE A 10 -4.39 -8.61 -34.75
C ILE A 10 -4.12 -10.06 -35.14
N ILE A 11 -3.84 -10.96 -34.19
CA ILE A 11 -3.67 -12.39 -34.45
C ILE A 11 -4.89 -12.95 -35.18
N ALA A 12 -6.09 -12.70 -34.65
CA ALA A 12 -7.33 -13.18 -35.27
C ALA A 12 -7.50 -12.68 -36.71
N THR A 13 -7.25 -11.38 -36.94
CA THR A 13 -7.32 -10.78 -38.29
C THR A 13 -6.28 -11.39 -39.23
N LEU A 14 -5.04 -11.58 -38.76
CA LEU A 14 -3.95 -12.13 -39.55
C LEU A 14 -4.24 -13.58 -39.96
N THR A 15 -4.64 -14.42 -39.01
CA THR A 15 -4.98 -15.82 -39.27
C THR A 15 -6.18 -15.96 -40.20
N GLU A 16 -7.23 -15.13 -40.02
CA GLU A 16 -8.44 -15.18 -40.86
C GLU A 16 -8.19 -14.77 -42.31
N ASN A 17 -7.33 -13.76 -42.55
CA ASN A 17 -7.13 -13.18 -43.88
C ASN A 17 -5.91 -13.74 -44.63
N PHE A 18 -4.91 -14.26 -43.92
CA PHE A 18 -3.62 -14.64 -44.51
C PHE A 18 -3.14 -16.06 -44.14
N GLY A 19 -3.84 -16.78 -43.25
CA GLY A 19 -3.54 -18.18 -42.95
C GLY A 19 -2.10 -18.43 -42.49
N ASP A 20 -1.44 -19.40 -43.10
CA ASP A 20 -0.09 -19.85 -42.71
C ASP A 20 1.03 -18.88 -43.14
N ASP A 21 0.79 -17.99 -44.11
CA ASP A 21 1.80 -17.05 -44.64
C ASP A 21 2.27 -16.01 -43.60
N VAL A 22 1.56 -15.91 -42.48
CA VAL A 22 1.83 -14.97 -41.39
C VAL A 22 2.21 -15.66 -40.07
N ALA A 23 2.57 -16.95 -40.11
CA ALA A 23 2.85 -17.75 -38.92
C ALA A 23 3.91 -17.12 -37.99
N GLU A 24 5.00 -16.57 -38.54
CA GLU A 24 6.06 -15.91 -37.75
C GLU A 24 5.57 -14.63 -37.05
N TYR A 25 4.65 -13.88 -37.66
CA TYR A 25 4.05 -12.70 -37.06
C TYR A 25 3.07 -13.07 -35.95
N VAL A 26 2.32 -14.16 -36.13
CA VAL A 26 1.42 -14.71 -35.11
C VAL A 26 2.24 -15.18 -33.91
N GLU A 27 3.30 -15.98 -34.12
CA GLU A 27 4.18 -16.48 -33.05
C GLU A 27 4.81 -15.32 -32.26
N PHE A 28 5.27 -14.27 -32.93
CA PHE A 28 5.79 -13.07 -32.28
C PHE A 28 4.74 -12.39 -31.38
N LEU A 29 3.52 -12.21 -31.89
CA LEU A 29 2.43 -11.56 -31.14
C LEU A 29 1.97 -12.42 -29.95
N GLU A 30 1.93 -13.74 -30.12
CA GLU A 30 1.65 -14.68 -29.02
C GLU A 30 2.73 -14.60 -27.93
N GLY A 31 4.00 -14.50 -28.32
CA GLY A 31 5.11 -14.27 -27.40
C GLY A 31 4.98 -12.96 -26.61
N GLU A 32 4.57 -11.88 -27.28
CA GLU A 32 4.30 -10.59 -26.61
C GLU A 32 3.11 -10.68 -25.64
N VAL A 33 2.04 -11.41 -25.99
CA VAL A 33 0.91 -11.67 -25.10
C VAL A 33 1.36 -12.44 -23.85
N ALA A 34 2.14 -13.51 -24.03
CA ALA A 34 2.68 -14.29 -22.92
C ALA A 34 3.60 -13.43 -22.01
N ALA A 35 4.40 -12.55 -22.60
CA ALA A 35 5.24 -11.61 -21.85
C ALA A 35 4.41 -10.61 -21.03
N LEU A 36 3.29 -10.12 -21.57
CA LEU A 36 2.36 -9.24 -20.87
C LEU A 36 1.71 -9.96 -19.68
N ASP A 37 1.26 -11.21 -19.86
CA ASP A 37 0.68 -12.01 -18.78
C ASP A 37 1.68 -12.26 -17.65
N LYS A 38 2.91 -12.64 -17.99
CA LYS A 38 3.98 -12.83 -17.01
C LYS A 38 4.30 -11.55 -16.23
N ARG A 39 4.25 -10.38 -16.88
CA ARG A 39 4.42 -9.09 -16.20
C ARG A 39 3.24 -8.77 -15.30
N ALA A 40 2.02 -9.01 -15.75
CA ALA A 40 0.81 -8.77 -14.97
C ALA A 40 0.78 -9.61 -13.68
N GLU A 41 1.13 -10.89 -13.76
CA GLU A 41 1.22 -11.76 -12.57
C GLU A 41 2.31 -11.27 -11.60
N LYS A 42 3.51 -10.94 -12.09
CA LYS A 42 4.56 -10.37 -11.23
C LYS A 42 4.16 -9.05 -10.58
N GLU A 43 3.42 -8.20 -11.29
CA GLU A 43 2.92 -6.96 -10.71
C GLU A 43 1.87 -7.22 -9.64
N LYS A 44 0.99 -8.21 -9.85
CA LYS A 44 -0.02 -8.63 -8.87
C LYS A 44 0.65 -9.18 -7.60
N GLU A 45 1.66 -10.03 -7.74
CA GLU A 45 2.49 -10.51 -6.63
C GLU A 45 3.14 -9.35 -5.88
N ARG A 46 3.78 -8.42 -6.60
CA ARG A 46 4.40 -7.23 -5.99
C ARG A 46 3.39 -6.35 -5.26
N ARG A 47 2.19 -6.17 -5.81
CA ARG A 47 1.11 -5.40 -5.16
C ARG A 47 0.62 -6.10 -3.90
N ALA A 48 0.48 -7.43 -3.93
CA ALA A 48 0.10 -8.23 -2.76
C ALA A 48 1.17 -8.12 -1.65
N ALA A 49 2.45 -8.27 -1.99
CA ALA A 49 3.55 -8.12 -1.03
C ALA A 49 3.58 -6.73 -0.39
N LYS A 50 3.46 -5.66 -1.19
CA LYS A 50 3.40 -4.29 -0.67
C LYS A 50 2.17 -4.02 0.20
N LYS A 51 1.06 -4.70 -0.07
CA LYS A 51 -0.13 -4.61 0.77
C LYS A 51 0.11 -5.27 2.12
N ALA A 52 0.64 -6.50 2.12
CA ALA A 52 0.97 -7.23 3.35
C ALA A 52 1.96 -6.44 4.23
N GLU A 53 3.05 -5.94 3.67
CA GLU A 53 4.00 -5.07 4.39
C GLU A 53 3.33 -3.79 4.92
N GLY A 54 2.41 -3.24 4.13
CA GLY A 54 1.63 -2.07 4.53
C GLY A 54 0.71 -2.32 5.73
N ASP A 55 0.08 -3.50 5.75
CA ASP A 55 -0.84 -3.96 6.79
C ASP A 55 -0.06 -4.34 8.07
N GLU A 56 1.07 -5.06 7.97
CA GLU A 56 1.95 -5.39 9.10
C GLU A 56 2.44 -4.14 9.83
N LEU A 57 2.93 -3.13 9.09
CA LEU A 57 3.35 -1.89 9.71
C LEU A 57 2.18 -1.12 10.33
N LYS A 58 0.98 -1.21 9.73
CA LYS A 58 -0.21 -0.55 10.28
C LYS A 58 -0.58 -1.16 11.63
N ASP A 59 -0.57 -2.48 11.72
CA ASP A 59 -0.86 -3.21 12.96
C ASP A 59 0.19 -2.92 14.03
N ALA A 60 1.47 -2.87 13.66
CA ALA A 60 2.55 -2.49 14.56
C ALA A 60 2.40 -1.06 15.10
N VAL A 61 2.02 -0.10 14.25
CA VAL A 61 1.71 1.29 14.67
C VAL A 61 0.58 1.32 15.69
N LYS A 62 -0.48 0.52 15.49
CA LYS A 62 -1.58 0.42 16.46
C LYS A 62 -1.09 -0.19 17.78
N ALA A 63 -0.32 -1.27 17.73
CA ALA A 63 0.19 -1.96 18.91
C ALA A 63 1.18 -1.12 19.72
N ALA A 64 1.96 -0.25 19.06
CA ALA A 64 2.88 0.68 19.71
C ALA A 64 2.17 1.80 20.47
N ILE A 65 0.90 2.08 20.14
CA ILE A 65 0.04 2.99 20.91
C ILE A 65 -0.46 2.21 22.12
N GLY A 66 0.30 2.27 23.22
CA GLY A 66 -0.08 1.67 24.49
C GLY A 66 -1.22 2.42 25.20
N GLU A 67 -1.25 2.34 26.53
CA GLU A 67 -2.29 2.98 27.36
C GLU A 67 -2.21 4.52 27.38
N LYS A 68 -1.05 5.09 26.99
CA LYS A 68 -0.85 6.54 26.97
C LYS A 68 -0.80 7.04 25.53
N PRO A 69 -1.34 8.25 25.26
CA PRO A 69 -1.18 8.87 23.96
C PRO A 69 0.29 9.00 23.59
N ALA A 70 0.63 8.56 22.37
CA ALA A 70 1.99 8.59 21.85
C ALA A 70 2.06 9.41 20.55
N THR A 71 3.10 10.23 20.43
CA THR A 71 3.40 10.98 19.21
C THR A 71 3.92 10.05 18.12
N ALA A 72 3.83 10.49 16.86
CA ALA A 72 4.38 9.73 15.73
C ALA A 72 5.90 9.49 15.84
N GLU A 73 6.59 10.31 16.64
CA GLU A 73 8.03 10.21 16.87
C GLU A 73 8.35 9.14 17.91
N GLU A 74 7.61 9.13 19.02
CA GLU A 74 7.70 8.07 20.03
C GLU A 74 7.34 6.70 19.44
N ILE A 75 6.29 6.63 18.63
CA ILE A 75 5.90 5.40 17.93
C ILE A 75 7.00 4.95 16.96
N ALA A 76 7.61 5.88 16.20
CA ALA A 76 8.70 5.52 15.29
C ALA A 76 9.91 4.96 16.06
N ASN A 77 10.29 5.58 17.17
CA ASN A 77 11.39 5.11 18.01
C ASN A 77 11.09 3.73 18.63
N ALA A 78 9.84 3.48 19.03
CA ALA A 78 9.44 2.17 19.55
C ALA A 78 9.49 1.05 18.50
N LEU A 79 9.24 1.38 17.23
CA LEU A 79 9.21 0.44 16.11
C LEU A 79 10.56 0.28 15.40
N GLU A 80 11.55 1.15 15.65
CA GLU A 80 12.86 1.13 14.99
C GLU A 80 13.59 -0.22 15.07
N PRO A 81 13.54 -0.99 16.19
CA PRO A 81 14.18 -2.31 16.26
C PRO A 81 13.60 -3.35 15.28
N ASP A 82 12.29 -3.32 15.04
CA ASP A 82 11.58 -4.30 14.21
C ASP A 82 11.40 -3.82 12.76
N PHE A 83 11.35 -2.49 12.57
CA PHE A 83 11.17 -1.83 11.28
C PHE A 83 12.34 -0.87 11.02
N PRO A 84 13.51 -1.38 10.61
CA PRO A 84 14.62 -0.53 10.20
C PRO A 84 14.16 0.38 9.05
N GLU A 85 14.52 1.67 9.11
CA GLU A 85 14.02 2.73 8.22
C GLU A 85 12.57 3.21 8.48
N ILE A 86 11.97 2.88 9.61
CA ILE A 86 10.74 3.55 10.03
C ILE A 86 10.99 5.06 10.19
N THR A 87 10.04 5.87 9.75
CA THR A 87 10.12 7.33 9.90
C THR A 87 8.82 7.86 10.46
N LYS A 88 8.88 9.02 11.10
CA LYS A 88 7.69 9.77 11.55
C LYS A 88 6.63 9.93 10.45
N ALA A 89 7.06 10.13 9.21
CA ALA A 89 6.16 10.26 8.06
C ALA A 89 5.45 8.94 7.73
N LYS A 90 6.17 7.80 7.74
CA LYS A 90 5.60 6.46 7.56
C LYS A 90 4.58 6.15 8.66
N VAL A 91 4.91 6.45 9.92
CA VAL A 91 3.99 6.30 11.06
C VAL A 91 2.75 7.18 10.89
N THR A 92 2.92 8.47 10.60
CA THR A 92 1.80 9.42 10.45
C THR A 92 0.82 8.99 9.36
N TYR A 93 1.32 8.47 8.24
CA TYR A 93 0.46 7.96 7.17
C TYR A 93 -0.40 6.79 7.65
N ARG A 94 0.19 5.81 8.36
CA ARG A 94 -0.52 4.64 8.88
C ARG A 94 -1.49 5.01 10.01
N ALA A 95 -1.07 5.87 10.93
CA ALA A 95 -1.93 6.40 11.99
C ALA A 95 -3.14 7.15 11.40
N THR A 96 -2.95 7.94 10.34
CA THR A 96 -4.07 8.60 9.64
C THR A 96 -5.06 7.60 9.02
N ALA A 97 -4.57 6.48 8.49
CA ALA A 97 -5.43 5.41 7.99
C ALA A 97 -6.24 4.78 9.13
N LEU A 98 -5.59 4.43 10.24
CA LEU A 98 -6.23 3.88 11.43
C LEU A 98 -7.28 4.84 12.03
N VAL A 99 -7.01 6.15 12.05
CA VAL A 99 -7.99 7.16 12.48
C VAL A 99 -9.22 7.16 11.58
N LYS A 100 -9.04 7.06 10.25
CA LYS A 100 -10.17 6.98 9.30
C LYS A 100 -10.95 5.68 9.43
N GLU A 101 -10.28 4.61 9.81
CA GLU A 101 -10.88 3.29 10.09
C GLU A 101 -11.57 3.25 11.47
N GLY A 102 -11.37 4.28 12.32
CA GLY A 102 -11.94 4.35 13.67
C GLY A 102 -11.21 3.47 14.71
N GLU A 103 -10.01 3.01 14.40
CA GLU A 103 -9.23 2.08 15.22
C GLU A 103 -8.37 2.78 16.28
N ILE A 104 -8.04 4.06 16.06
CA ILE A 104 -7.32 4.94 16.98
C ILE A 104 -7.88 6.37 16.85
N PHE A 105 -7.54 7.23 17.80
CA PHE A 105 -7.94 8.63 17.85
C PHE A 105 -6.75 9.56 17.84
N LYS A 106 -6.93 10.73 17.21
CA LYS A 106 -5.93 11.80 17.18
C LYS A 106 -6.24 12.79 18.28
N VAL A 107 -5.27 13.03 19.17
CA VAL A 107 -5.39 13.95 20.31
C VAL A 107 -4.27 14.99 20.28
N THR A 108 -4.49 16.10 21.00
CA THR A 108 -3.45 17.13 21.20
C THR A 108 -2.94 17.04 22.63
N ILE A 109 -1.64 16.80 22.79
CA ILE A 109 -0.96 16.79 24.09
C ILE A 109 0.00 17.98 24.20
N LYS A 110 0.49 18.27 25.41
CA LYS A 110 1.66 19.14 25.58
C LYS A 110 2.91 18.27 25.57
N ASN A 111 3.88 18.60 24.73
CA ASN A 111 5.20 17.94 24.76
C ASN A 111 6.02 18.42 25.98
N GLU A 112 7.22 17.88 26.15
CA GLU A 112 8.15 18.24 27.24
C GLU A 112 8.49 19.75 27.26
N GLU A 113 8.40 20.44 26.11
CA GLU A 113 8.60 21.89 25.99
C GLU A 113 7.32 22.71 26.26
N GLY A 114 6.22 22.07 26.66
CA GLY A 114 4.93 22.70 26.91
C GLY A 114 4.16 23.14 25.66
N LYS A 115 4.66 22.80 24.46
CA LYS A 115 4.02 23.11 23.17
C LYS A 115 2.99 22.05 22.81
N LYS A 116 1.94 22.48 22.09
CA LYS A 116 0.94 21.55 21.55
C LYS A 116 1.59 20.61 20.52
N ALA A 117 1.40 19.32 20.71
CA ALA A 117 1.87 18.26 19.82
C ALA A 117 0.71 17.29 19.51
N VAL A 118 0.75 16.71 18.32
CA VAL A 118 -0.20 15.68 17.90
C VAL A 118 0.27 14.33 18.44
N ALA A 119 -0.64 13.63 19.12
CA ALA A 119 -0.46 12.26 19.56
C ALA A 119 -1.65 11.39 19.12
N TYR A 120 -1.47 10.08 19.24
CA TYR A 120 -2.46 9.07 18.92
C TYR A 120 -2.73 8.21 20.14
N THR A 121 -3.98 7.81 20.33
CA THR A 121 -4.43 6.95 21.43
C THR A 121 -5.43 5.91 20.92
N THR A 122 -5.51 4.76 21.57
CA THR A 122 -6.55 3.74 21.30
C THR A 122 -7.85 4.02 22.04
N GLU A 123 -7.81 4.89 23.07
CA GLU A 123 -8.98 5.31 23.81
C GLU A 123 -9.68 6.49 23.14
N ALA A 124 -11.00 6.44 23.05
CA ALA A 124 -11.78 7.57 22.57
C ALA A 124 -11.51 8.78 23.48
N PRO A 125 -11.16 9.96 22.93
CA PRO A 125 -11.04 11.15 23.75
C PRO A 125 -12.39 11.40 24.41
N ALA A 126 -12.38 11.72 25.70
CA ALA A 126 -13.57 12.23 26.35
C ALA A 126 -14.08 13.40 25.51
N GLU A 127 -15.38 13.38 25.17
CA GLU A 127 -15.99 14.52 24.49
C GLU A 127 -15.68 15.75 25.34
N ASP A 128 -14.89 16.68 24.79
CA ASP A 128 -14.76 18.00 25.37
C ASP A 128 -16.19 18.59 25.28
N GLU A 129 -16.94 18.52 26.39
CA GLU A 129 -18.14 19.32 26.59
C GLU A 129 -17.72 20.79 26.43
N GLU A 130 -17.98 21.33 25.23
CA GLU A 130 -17.75 22.72 24.87
C GLU A 130 -18.68 23.67 25.64
#